data_AF-A0A964HVZ7-F1
#
_entry.id   AF-A0A964HVZ7-F1
#
_cell.length_a   1.000
_cell.length_b   1.000
_cell.length_c   1.000
_cell.angle_alpha   90.00
_cell.angle_beta   90.00
_cell.angle_gamma   90.00
#
_symmetry.space_group_name_H-M   'P 1'
#
loop_
_entity.id
_entity.type
_entity.pdbx_description
1 polymer ?
#
loop_
_entity_poly.entity_id
_entity_poly.type
_entity_poly.pdbx_seq_one_letter_code
_entity_poly.pdbx_strand_id
1 'polypeptide(L)'
;PAVFDNAAFVTMGDWVQYKYVGVPGHEPDMAVAQSQFDGVNKAMEYVAAATPGGASYSNEGNYFEPNWQSEFWGTNYPRLLRIKKKYDPTNLFRVHHGVGSEDVSA
;
A
#
# COMPACT_ATOMS: atom_id res chain seq x y z
N PRO A 1 -0.30 3.23 14.16
CA PRO A 1 0.24 2.83 12.83
C PRO A 1 1.65 2.28 13.03
N ALA A 2 2.17 1.47 12.11
CA ALA A 2 3.51 0.91 12.22
C ALA A 2 4.61 1.99 12.26
N VAL A 3 4.38 3.11 11.56
CA VAL A 3 5.34 4.22 11.42
C VAL A 3 5.45 5.17 12.63
N PHE A 4 4.82 4.88 13.77
CA PHE A 4 4.68 5.86 14.86
C PHE A 4 6.03 6.38 15.38
N ASP A 5 7.03 5.52 15.48
CA ASP A 5 8.38 5.86 15.98
C ASP A 5 9.41 6.05 14.85
N ASN A 6 8.97 6.09 13.58
CA ASN A 6 9.88 6.27 12.45
C ASN A 6 10.42 7.71 12.45
N ALA A 7 11.75 7.86 12.38
CA ALA A 7 12.41 9.16 12.46
C ALA A 7 12.31 10.01 11.18
N ALA A 8 11.97 9.40 10.04
CA ALA A 8 11.90 10.06 8.74
C ALA A 8 10.88 9.40 7.83
N PHE A 9 10.50 10.13 6.78
CA PHE A 9 9.57 9.69 5.75
C PHE A 9 10.20 9.89 4.36
N VAL A 10 10.02 8.89 3.50
CA VAL A 10 10.51 8.89 2.11
C VAL A 10 9.40 8.41 1.21
N THR A 11 9.13 9.17 0.15
CA THR A 11 8.21 8.78 -0.93
C THR A 11 9.01 8.57 -2.20
N MET A 12 8.75 7.46 -2.89
CA MET A 12 9.27 7.17 -4.21
C MET A 12 8.11 6.95 -5.14
N GLY A 13 8.16 7.55 -6.32
CA GLY A 13 7.13 7.38 -7.32
C GLY A 13 7.65 7.79 -8.69
N ASP A 14 7.12 7.13 -9.70
CA ASP A 14 7.16 7.59 -11.07
C ASP A 14 5.74 8.07 -11.42
N TRP A 15 5.63 8.97 -12.39
CA TRP A 15 4.38 9.66 -12.64
C TRP A 15 4.08 9.75 -14.13
N VAL A 16 2.84 9.37 -14.46
CA VAL A 16 2.25 9.58 -15.78
C VAL A 16 0.98 10.37 -15.63
N GLN A 17 0.86 11.43 -16.43
CA GLN A 17 -0.35 12.25 -16.46
C GLN A 17 -1.24 11.89 -17.64
N TYR A 18 -2.54 12.10 -17.45
CA TYR A 18 -3.54 12.11 -18.50
C TYR A 18 -3.58 10.82 -19.32
N LYS A 19 -3.59 9.66 -18.65
CA LYS A 19 -3.77 8.36 -19.30
C LYS A 19 -5.19 7.84 -19.10
N TYR A 20 -5.94 7.71 -20.18
CA TYR A 20 -7.36 7.35 -20.21
C TYR A 20 -7.63 6.31 -21.29
N VAL A 21 -8.33 5.25 -20.92
CA VAL A 21 -8.73 4.20 -21.86
C VAL A 21 -9.68 4.81 -22.92
N GLY A 22 -9.35 4.62 -24.19
CA GLY A 22 -10.19 5.06 -25.31
C GLY A 22 -10.08 6.53 -25.69
N VAL A 23 -9.12 7.28 -25.14
CA VAL A 23 -8.83 8.67 -25.54
C VAL A 23 -7.57 8.69 -26.43
N PRO A 24 -7.69 9.01 -27.72
CA PRO A 24 -6.57 9.02 -28.67
C PRO A 24 -5.37 9.83 -28.20
N GLY A 25 -4.20 9.20 -28.13
CA GLY A 25 -2.93 9.80 -27.70
C GLY A 25 -2.74 9.82 -26.17
N HIS A 26 -3.78 9.43 -25.44
CA HIS A 26 -3.81 9.38 -23.98
C HIS A 26 -4.01 7.96 -23.49
N GLU A 27 -3.91 6.94 -24.33
CA GLU A 27 -4.07 5.57 -23.86
C GLU A 27 -2.95 5.16 -22.88
N PRO A 28 -3.27 4.37 -21.84
CA PRO A 28 -2.26 3.74 -21.00
C PRO A 28 -1.35 2.83 -21.83
N ASP A 29 -0.05 2.90 -21.57
CA ASP A 29 0.94 1.97 -22.11
C ASP A 29 1.36 1.02 -21.00
N MET A 30 1.02 -0.26 -21.15
CA MET A 30 1.30 -1.28 -20.14
C MET A 30 2.78 -1.60 -19.99
N ALA A 31 3.58 -1.46 -21.06
CA ALA A 31 5.03 -1.68 -20.98
C ALA A 31 5.70 -0.54 -20.21
N VAL A 32 5.28 0.70 -20.45
CA VAL A 32 5.73 1.86 -19.66
C VAL A 32 5.30 1.71 -18.20
N ALA A 33 4.03 1.37 -17.95
CA ALA A 33 3.51 1.19 -16.59
C ALA A 33 4.28 0.12 -15.81
N GLN A 34 4.58 -1.02 -16.45
CA GLN A 34 5.37 -2.08 -15.83
C GLN A 34 6.81 -1.61 -15.54
N SER A 35 7.46 -0.96 -16.50
CA SER A 35 8.82 -0.44 -16.30
C SER A 35 8.89 0.58 -15.15
N GLN A 36 7.87 1.43 -15.00
CA GLN A 36 7.78 2.41 -13.92
C GLN A 36 7.57 1.73 -12.57
N PHE A 37 6.65 0.77 -12.50
CA PHE A 37 6.43 -0.05 -11.31
C PHE A 37 7.72 -0.75 -10.86
N ASP A 38 8.42 -1.40 -11.79
CA ASP A 38 9.69 -2.08 -11.51
C ASP A 38 10.76 -1.10 -11.02
N GLY A 39 10.85 0.08 -11.64
CA GLY A 39 11.79 1.14 -11.26
C GLY A 39 11.58 1.66 -9.85
N VAL A 40 10.33 1.97 -9.47
CA VAL A 40 9.98 2.44 -8.13
C VAL A 40 10.28 1.37 -7.08
N ASN A 41 9.89 0.11 -7.33
CA ASN A 41 10.15 -0.98 -6.39
C ASN A 41 11.65 -1.20 -6.19
N LYS A 42 12.42 -1.25 -7.30
CA LYS A 42 13.88 -1.40 -7.22
C LYS A 42 14.55 -0.25 -6.48
N ALA A 43 14.07 0.98 -6.63
CA ALA A 43 14.59 2.12 -5.86
C ALA A 43 14.25 1.99 -4.36
N MET A 44 13.03 1.57 -4.03
CA MET A 44 12.60 1.35 -2.64
C MET A 44 13.30 0.18 -1.96
N GLU A 45 13.76 -0.85 -2.70
CA GLU A 45 14.57 -1.93 -2.15
C GLU A 45 15.86 -1.42 -1.47
N TYR A 46 16.50 -0.40 -2.04
CA TYR A 46 17.69 0.22 -1.42
C TYR A 46 17.34 0.94 -0.11
N VAL A 47 16.19 1.63 -0.07
CA VAL A 47 15.70 2.30 1.14
C VAL A 47 15.41 1.26 2.22
N ALA A 48 14.64 0.21 1.88
CA ALA A 48 14.28 -0.86 2.80
C ALA A 48 15.53 -1.56 3.37
N ALA A 49 16.54 -1.83 2.53
CA ALA A 49 17.81 -2.42 2.97
C ALA A 49 18.59 -1.49 3.92
N ALA A 50 18.54 -0.17 3.71
CA ALA A 50 19.21 0.81 4.56
C ALA A 50 18.45 1.12 5.86
N THR A 51 17.15 0.84 5.93
CA THR A 51 16.28 1.14 7.07
C THR A 51 15.60 -0.11 7.63
N PRO A 52 16.36 -1.09 8.17
CA PRO A 52 15.76 -2.27 8.80
C PRO A 52 14.86 -1.85 9.97
N GLY A 53 13.66 -2.44 10.04
CA GLY A 53 12.63 -2.05 11.02
C GLY A 53 11.81 -0.82 10.62
N GLY A 54 12.04 -0.27 9.41
CA GLY A 54 11.15 0.69 8.78
C GLY A 54 9.74 0.13 8.56
N ALA A 55 8.83 1.02 8.21
CA ALA A 55 7.42 0.72 7.98
C ALA A 55 6.83 1.71 6.98
N SER A 56 5.63 1.43 6.49
CA SER A 56 4.97 2.24 5.47
C SER A 56 3.76 2.99 6.00
N TYR A 57 3.60 4.25 5.60
CA TYR A 57 2.44 5.05 5.95
C TYR A 57 1.28 4.71 5.00
N SER A 58 0.19 4.15 5.53
CA SER A 58 -0.90 3.58 4.72
C SER A 58 -1.52 4.53 3.70
N ASN A 59 -1.57 5.83 4.00
CA ASN A 59 -2.22 6.80 3.11
C ASN A 59 -1.35 7.17 1.90
N GLU A 60 -0.04 6.89 1.95
CA GLU A 60 0.93 7.14 0.88
C GLU A 60 1.73 5.85 0.58
N GLY A 61 1.15 4.70 0.90
CA GLY A 61 1.79 3.39 0.79
C GLY A 61 1.68 2.78 -0.60
N ASN A 62 2.49 1.75 -0.86
CA ASN A 62 2.40 0.99 -2.10
C ASN A 62 1.05 0.24 -2.16
N TYR A 63 0.26 0.51 -3.21
CA TYR A 63 -1.00 -0.19 -3.45
C TYR A 63 -0.80 -1.72 -3.55
N PHE A 64 0.36 -2.17 -4.02
CA PHE A 64 0.67 -3.59 -4.22
C PHE A 64 1.47 -4.21 -3.06
N GLU A 65 1.57 -3.56 -1.90
CA GLU A 65 2.35 -4.05 -0.76
C GLU A 65 1.88 -5.43 -0.27
N PRO A 66 2.66 -6.51 -0.45
CA PRO A 66 2.24 -7.85 -0.06
C PRO A 66 2.13 -8.04 1.47
N ASN A 67 2.93 -7.30 2.25
CA ASN A 67 3.01 -7.41 3.70
C ASN A 67 2.28 -6.27 4.42
N TRP A 68 1.25 -5.70 3.79
CA TRP A 68 0.55 -4.48 4.23
C TRP A 68 0.07 -4.52 5.67
N GLN A 69 -0.28 -5.70 6.20
CA GLN A 69 -0.72 -5.86 7.59
C GLN A 69 0.37 -5.40 8.57
N SER A 70 1.60 -5.86 8.33
CA SER A 70 2.76 -5.51 9.14
C SER A 70 3.25 -4.10 8.79
N GLU A 71 3.40 -3.81 7.50
CA GLU A 71 3.96 -2.54 7.01
C GLU A 71 3.14 -1.32 7.42
N PHE A 72 1.80 -1.41 7.43
CA PHE A 72 0.94 -0.27 7.75
C PHE A 72 0.54 -0.22 9.22
N TRP A 73 0.26 -1.38 9.82
CA TRP A 73 -0.36 -1.46 11.15
C TRP A 73 0.57 -2.04 12.21
N GLY A 74 1.52 -2.88 11.81
CA GLY A 74 2.52 -3.50 12.68
C GLY A 74 1.87 -4.32 13.78
N THR A 75 2.45 -4.26 14.99
CA THR A 75 1.97 -4.96 16.18
C THR A 75 0.55 -4.56 16.61
N ASN A 76 0.00 -3.47 16.07
CA ASN A 76 -1.38 -3.05 16.35
C ASN A 76 -2.42 -3.87 15.57
N TYR A 77 -2.03 -4.54 14.47
CA TYR A 77 -2.96 -5.23 13.59
C TYR A 77 -3.94 -6.17 14.32
N PRO A 78 -3.49 -7.06 15.23
CA PRO A 78 -4.41 -7.98 15.91
C PRO A 78 -5.46 -7.26 16.78
N ARG A 79 -5.09 -6.13 17.40
CA ARG A 79 -6.04 -5.33 18.20
C ARG A 79 -7.05 -4.62 17.30
N LEU A 80 -6.57 -4.03 16.20
CA LEU A 80 -7.44 -3.35 15.24
C LEU A 80 -8.41 -4.33 14.60
N LEU A 81 -7.96 -5.53 14.23
CA LEU A 81 -8.81 -6.58 13.66
C LEU A 81 -9.92 -7.02 14.64
N ARG A 82 -9.62 -7.15 15.95
CA ARG A 82 -10.64 -7.41 16.97
C ARG A 82 -11.69 -6.31 17.04
N ILE A 83 -11.27 -5.04 16.94
CA ILE A 83 -12.18 -3.89 16.94
C ILE A 83 -13.05 -3.92 15.68
N LYS A 84 -12.45 -4.12 14.50
CA LYS A 84 -13.16 -4.26 13.22
C LYS A 84 -14.23 -5.34 13.29
N LYS A 85 -13.90 -6.55 13.74
CA LYS A 85 -14.86 -7.66 13.90
C LYS A 85 -15.97 -7.38 14.91
N LYS A 86 -15.72 -6.57 15.93
CA LYS A 86 -16.74 -6.17 16.91
C LYS A 86 -17.78 -5.22 16.33
N TYR A 87 -17.34 -4.24 15.52
CA TYR A 87 -18.20 -3.15 15.05
C TYR A 87 -18.70 -3.35 13.61
N ASP A 88 -18.01 -4.16 12.82
CA ASP A 88 -18.38 -4.51 11.44
C ASP A 88 -18.17 -6.02 11.21
N PRO A 89 -19.00 -6.87 11.84
CA PRO A 89 -18.84 -8.33 11.82
C PRO A 89 -19.08 -8.95 10.44
N THR A 90 -19.83 -8.29 9.56
CA THR A 90 -20.09 -8.73 8.17
C THR A 90 -19.10 -8.11 7.18
N ASN A 91 -18.09 -7.39 7.66
CA ASN A 91 -17.09 -6.70 6.85
C ASN A 91 -17.66 -5.80 5.74
N LEU A 92 -18.77 -5.11 6.03
CA LEU A 92 -19.46 -4.23 5.07
C LEU A 92 -18.55 -3.09 4.61
N PHE A 93 -17.79 -2.49 5.53
CA PHE A 93 -16.91 -1.35 5.26
C PHE A 93 -15.50 -1.83 4.90
N ARG A 94 -15.35 -2.42 3.71
CA ARG A 94 -14.07 -2.94 3.23
C ARG A 94 -13.37 -1.98 2.28
N VAL A 95 -12.06 -1.79 2.49
CA VAL A 95 -11.18 -1.02 1.60
C VAL A 95 -9.90 -1.81 1.34
N HIS A 96 -9.25 -1.56 0.21
CA HIS A 96 -7.99 -2.21 -0.16
C HIS A 96 -6.93 -2.00 0.93
N HIS A 97 -6.31 -3.10 1.40
CA HIS A 97 -5.32 -3.13 2.50
C HIS A 97 -5.79 -2.46 3.82
N GLY A 98 -7.12 -2.30 3.98
CA GLY A 98 -7.72 -1.92 5.25
C GLY A 98 -7.69 -3.08 6.24
N VAL A 99 -7.83 -2.77 7.53
CA VAL A 99 -7.94 -3.78 8.60
C VAL A 99 -9.12 -4.73 8.31
N GLY A 100 -8.83 -6.03 8.21
CA GLY A 100 -9.81 -7.07 7.90
C GLY A 100 -10.14 -7.22 6.41
N SER A 101 -9.40 -6.56 5.50
CA SER A 101 -9.65 -6.65 4.05
C SER A 101 -9.34 -8.02 3.43
N GLU A 102 -8.52 -8.83 4.11
CA GLU A 102 -8.21 -10.23 3.78
C GLU A 102 -9.39 -11.19 3.98
N ASP A 103 -10.37 -10.79 4.80
CA ASP A 103 -11.58 -11.59 5.03
C ASP A 103 -12.60 -11.30 3.92
N VAL A 104 -12.64 -12.19 2.94
CA VAL A 104 -13.55 -12.13 1.77
C VAL A 104 -14.83 -12.93 1.96
N SER A 105 -15.09 -13.43 3.18
CA SER A 105 -16.33 -14.17 3.44
C SER A 105 -17.55 -13.24 3.39
N ALA A 106 -18.59 -13.70 2.68
CA ALA A 106 -19.88 -13.03 2.55
C ALA A 106 -20.80 -13.33 3.73
#